data_AF-A0AA95I5D5-F1
#
_entry.id   AF-A0AA95I5D5-F1
#
_cell.length_a   1.000
_cell.length_b   1.000
_cell.length_c   1.000
_cell.angle_alpha   90.00
_cell.angle_beta   90.00
_cell.angle_gamma   90.00
#
_symmetry.space_group_name_H-M   'P 1'
#
loop_
_entity.id
_entity.type
_entity.pdbx_description
1 polymer ?
#
loop_
_entity_poly.entity_id
_entity_poly.type
_entity_poly.pdbx_seq_one_letter_code
_entity_poly.pdbx_strand_id
1 'polypeptide(L)'
;MSIPEIVNEQVMEYVQTYVEEKWPDENEEERQLMEKELELWAVSEKRDIQAKWEPEQVVEAAERIVEIKPEIELKFRIGDTLVKGRLAEFGDQIHIAQLNGRYAVILEGDSFVFDKAFSPVELLQPEPFEVVAKRIAEKKADPNDDDVPF
;
A
#
# COMPACT_ATOMS: atom_id res chain seq x y z
N MET A 1 -0.88 -25.16 3.27
CA MET A 1 -1.63 -23.91 3.43
C MET A 1 -1.69 -23.20 2.09
N SER A 2 -2.81 -22.56 1.79
CA SER A 2 -3.00 -21.69 0.64
C SER A 2 -2.38 -20.31 0.88
N ILE A 3 -2.18 -19.53 -0.18
CA ILE A 3 -1.62 -18.17 -0.08
C ILE A 3 -2.48 -17.27 0.82
N PRO A 4 -3.82 -17.25 0.69
CA PRO A 4 -4.66 -16.43 1.55
C PRO A 4 -4.56 -16.82 3.03
N GLU A 5 -4.42 -18.11 3.34
CA GLU A 5 -4.29 -18.60 4.72
C GLU A 5 -2.96 -18.14 5.35
N ILE A 6 -1.84 -18.26 4.64
CA ILE A 6 -0.51 -17.83 5.12
C ILE A 6 -0.48 -16.32 5.38
N VAL A 7 -1.03 -15.53 4.45
CA VAL A 7 -1.10 -14.07 4.61
C VAL A 7 -1.98 -13.70 5.79
N ASN A 8 -3.14 -14.34 5.92
CA ASN A 8 -4.05 -14.04 7.02
C ASN A 8 -3.42 -14.38 8.37
N GLU A 9 -2.80 -15.55 8.51
CA GLU A 9 -2.13 -15.96 9.75
C GLU A 9 -1.04 -14.96 10.16
N GLN A 10 -0.15 -14.59 9.24
CA GLN A 10 0.95 -13.68 9.52
C GLN A 10 0.49 -12.25 9.82
N VAL A 11 -0.50 -11.75 9.07
CA VAL A 11 -1.09 -10.43 9.34
C VAL A 11 -1.78 -10.44 10.70
N MET A 12 -2.50 -11.50 11.06
CA MET A 12 -3.18 -11.60 12.35
C MET A 12 -2.20 -11.73 13.52
N GLU A 13 -1.11 -12.48 13.36
CA GLU A 13 -0.03 -12.55 14.36
C GLU A 13 0.60 -11.17 14.60
N TYR A 14 0.91 -10.44 13.53
CA TYR A 14 1.48 -9.11 13.62
C TYR A 14 0.50 -8.08 14.22
N VAL A 15 -0.78 -8.19 13.86
CA VAL A 15 -1.87 -7.44 14.50
C VAL A 15 -1.92 -7.70 15.99
N GLN A 16 -1.84 -8.95 16.43
CA GLN A 16 -1.85 -9.31 17.85
C GLN A 16 -0.66 -8.67 18.57
N THR A 17 0.56 -8.81 18.01
CA THR A 17 1.75 -8.16 18.57
C THR A 17 1.60 -6.63 18.65
N TYR A 18 1.14 -5.98 17.58
CA TYR A 18 0.91 -4.54 17.55
C TYR A 18 -0.11 -4.08 18.60
N VAL A 19 -1.21 -4.83 18.76
CA VAL A 19 -2.26 -4.53 19.74
C VAL A 19 -1.75 -4.70 21.16
N GLU A 20 -0.99 -5.75 21.44
CA GLU A 20 -0.36 -6.01 22.74
C GLU A 20 0.65 -4.91 23.12
N GLU A 21 1.45 -4.44 22.17
CA GLU A 21 2.41 -3.35 22.41
C GLU A 21 1.72 -2.00 22.65
N LYS A 22 0.66 -1.71 21.90
CA LYS A 22 -0.06 -0.43 21.98
C LYS A 22 -0.98 -0.35 23.21
N TRP A 23 -1.61 -1.47 23.57
CA TRP A 23 -2.49 -1.61 24.73
C TRP A 23 -2.11 -2.86 25.54
N PRO A 24 -1.14 -2.73 26.46
CA PRO A 24 -0.64 -3.86 27.24
C PRO A 24 -1.64 -4.39 28.28
N ASP A 25 -2.70 -3.63 28.60
CA ASP A 25 -3.79 -4.11 29.45
C ASP A 25 -4.89 -4.78 28.59
N GLU A 26 -5.14 -6.06 28.84
CA GLU A 26 -6.15 -6.86 28.12
C GLU A 26 -7.59 -6.35 28.33
N ASN A 27 -7.83 -5.56 29.39
CA ASN A 27 -9.16 -5.04 29.70
C ASN A 27 -9.47 -3.69 29.06
N GLU A 28 -8.54 -3.15 28.27
CA GLU A 28 -8.78 -1.91 27.53
C GLU A 28 -9.88 -2.14 26.47
N GLU A 29 -11.00 -1.43 26.57
CA GLU A 29 -12.10 -1.54 25.59
C GLU A 29 -11.61 -1.25 24.15
N GLU A 30 -10.59 -0.39 24.01
CA GLU A 30 -9.96 -0.06 22.72
C GLU A 30 -9.28 -1.27 22.06
N ARG A 31 -8.69 -2.18 22.85
CA ARG A 31 -8.08 -3.42 22.33
C ARG A 31 -9.13 -4.35 21.73
N GLN A 32 -10.21 -4.59 22.47
CA GLN A 32 -11.30 -5.47 22.02
C GLN A 32 -12.02 -4.91 20.78
N LEU A 33 -12.17 -3.58 20.70
CA LEU A 33 -12.74 -2.92 19.54
C LEU A 33 -11.85 -3.09 18.31
N MET A 34 -10.54 -2.90 18.46
CA MET A 34 -9.56 -3.03 17.38
C MET A 34 -9.48 -4.47 16.84
N GLU A 35 -9.44 -5.47 17.71
CA GLU A 35 -9.44 -6.89 17.33
C GLU A 35 -10.69 -7.22 16.48
N LYS A 36 -11.87 -6.77 16.93
CA LYS A 36 -13.13 -6.96 16.21
C LYS A 36 -13.15 -6.25 14.86
N GLU A 37 -12.63 -5.02 14.77
CA GLU A 37 -12.51 -4.31 13.50
C GLU A 37 -11.58 -5.03 12.51
N LEU A 38 -10.52 -5.66 13.01
CA LEU A 38 -9.55 -6.38 12.17
C LEU A 38 -10.11 -7.71 11.68
N GLU A 39 -10.87 -8.43 12.49
CA GLU A 39 -11.64 -9.60 12.04
C GLU A 39 -12.64 -9.22 10.94
N LEU A 40 -13.40 -8.13 11.13
CA LEU A 40 -14.34 -7.61 10.13
C LEU A 40 -13.63 -7.16 8.85
N TRP A 41 -12.43 -6.59 8.96
CA TRP A 41 -11.61 -6.19 7.82
C TRP A 41 -11.05 -7.40 7.05
N ALA A 42 -10.59 -8.44 7.74
CA ALA A 42 -10.04 -9.65 7.13
C ALA A 42 -11.07 -10.39 6.25
N VAL A 43 -12.35 -10.32 6.61
CA VAL A 43 -13.46 -10.94 5.87
C VAL A 43 -14.15 -10.03 4.86
N SER A 44 -13.73 -8.76 4.73
CA SER A 44 -14.36 -7.81 3.81
C SER A 44 -13.98 -8.08 2.35
N GLU A 45 -14.98 -8.08 1.44
CA GLU A 45 -14.78 -8.26 0.00
C GLU A 45 -14.07 -7.07 -0.67
N LYS A 46 -14.17 -5.87 -0.09
CA LYS A 46 -13.45 -4.66 -0.52
C LYS A 46 -12.65 -4.13 0.67
N ARG A 47 -11.34 -4.02 0.49
CA ARG A 47 -10.42 -3.52 1.52
C ARG A 47 -9.79 -2.23 1.03
N ASP A 48 -9.78 -1.24 1.90
CA ASP A 48 -9.13 0.05 1.70
C ASP A 48 -7.98 0.21 2.73
N ILE A 49 -7.10 1.19 2.51
CA ILE A 49 -6.04 1.55 3.46
C ILE A 49 -6.68 1.99 4.78
N GLN A 50 -6.32 1.30 5.87
CA GLN A 50 -6.86 1.57 7.20
C GLN A 50 -6.07 2.62 7.99
N ALA A 51 -4.87 2.99 7.52
CA ALA A 51 -3.96 3.93 8.19
C ALA A 51 -3.70 3.59 9.68
N LYS A 52 -3.63 2.29 10.01
CA LYS A 52 -3.42 1.77 11.37
C LYS A 52 -1.94 1.61 11.73
N TRP A 53 -1.08 1.44 10.74
CA TRP A 53 0.35 1.17 10.88
C TRP A 53 1.19 2.19 10.13
N GLU A 54 2.34 2.52 10.70
CA GLU A 54 3.37 3.32 10.00
C GLU A 54 4.02 2.47 8.88
N PRO A 55 4.59 3.11 7.84
CA PRO A 55 5.20 2.40 6.72
C PRO A 55 6.22 1.33 7.14
N GLU A 56 7.06 1.63 8.13
CA GLU A 56 8.10 0.71 8.63
C GLU A 56 7.48 -0.56 9.22
N GLN A 57 6.35 -0.44 9.93
CA GLN A 57 5.66 -1.58 10.50
C GLN A 57 5.04 -2.47 9.42
N VAL A 58 4.55 -1.87 8.33
CA VAL A 58 4.04 -2.61 7.18
C VAL A 58 5.18 -3.35 6.45
N VAL A 59 6.36 -2.72 6.33
CA VAL A 59 7.55 -3.35 5.75
C VAL A 59 7.99 -4.55 6.58
N GLU A 60 8.10 -4.41 7.91
CA GLU A 60 8.47 -5.54 8.77
C GLU A 60 7.49 -6.72 8.65
N ALA A 61 6.19 -6.44 8.66
CA ALA A 61 5.17 -7.47 8.46
C ALA A 61 5.30 -8.14 7.07
N ALA A 62 5.59 -7.35 6.03
CA ALA A 62 5.80 -7.85 4.68
C ALA A 62 7.03 -8.75 4.58
N GLU A 63 8.14 -8.40 5.23
CA GLU A 63 9.37 -9.20 5.27
C GLU A 63 9.12 -10.60 5.83
N ARG A 64 8.39 -10.73 6.94
CA ARG A 64 8.04 -12.04 7.52
C ARG A 64 7.24 -12.93 6.56
N ILE A 65 6.29 -12.34 5.84
CA ILE A 65 5.50 -13.07 4.84
C ILE A 65 6.40 -13.51 3.68
N VAL A 66 7.32 -12.65 3.25
CA VAL A 66 8.27 -12.90 2.16
C VAL A 66 9.29 -14.00 2.54
N GLU A 67 9.72 -14.09 3.80
CA GLU A 67 10.59 -15.18 4.28
C GLU A 67 9.95 -16.56 4.09
N ILE A 68 8.65 -16.67 4.35
CA ILE A 68 7.89 -17.91 4.17
C ILE A 68 7.57 -18.14 2.68
N LYS A 69 7.21 -17.07 1.98
CA LYS A 69 6.83 -17.11 0.56
C LYS A 69 7.43 -15.94 -0.23
N PRO A 70 8.63 -16.11 -0.81
CA PRO A 70 9.34 -15.04 -1.51
C PRO A 70 8.63 -14.50 -2.76
N GLU A 71 7.90 -15.37 -3.46
CA GLU A 71 7.22 -15.03 -4.72
C GLU A 71 5.79 -14.48 -4.55
N ILE A 72 5.42 -14.03 -3.35
CA ILE A 72 4.07 -13.53 -3.10
C ILE A 72 3.78 -12.24 -3.90
N GLU A 73 2.66 -12.23 -4.61
CA GLU A 73 2.23 -11.11 -5.47
C GLU A 73 1.61 -9.98 -4.62
N LEU A 74 2.07 -8.75 -4.83
CA LEU A 74 1.38 -7.54 -4.42
C LEU A 74 0.56 -7.02 -5.61
N LYS A 75 -0.75 -6.81 -5.39
CA LYS A 75 -1.66 -6.37 -6.45
C LYS A 75 -2.79 -5.52 -5.90
N PHE A 76 -2.91 -4.31 -6.41
CA PHE A 76 -3.94 -3.35 -6.01
C PHE A 76 -4.31 -2.41 -7.15
N ARG A 77 -5.39 -1.64 -6.99
CA ARG A 77 -5.83 -0.63 -7.95
C ARG A 77 -5.77 0.76 -7.33
N ILE A 78 -5.38 1.74 -8.14
CA ILE A 78 -5.51 3.16 -7.84
C ILE A 78 -6.23 3.83 -9.03
N GLY A 79 -7.46 4.28 -8.81
CA GLY A 79 -8.38 4.60 -9.90
C GLY A 79 -8.50 3.41 -10.87
N ASP A 80 -8.33 3.68 -12.17
CA ASP A 80 -8.37 2.65 -13.22
C ASP A 80 -7.03 1.92 -13.43
N THR A 81 -5.98 2.30 -12.71
CA THR A 81 -4.65 1.72 -12.87
C THR A 81 -4.49 0.49 -11.99
N LEU A 82 -4.12 -0.65 -12.58
CA LEU A 82 -3.75 -1.86 -11.86
C LEU A 82 -2.24 -1.89 -11.65
N VAL A 83 -1.81 -1.90 -10.40
CA VAL A 83 -0.41 -2.08 -10.02
C VAL A 83 -0.18 -3.53 -9.64
N LYS A 84 0.90 -4.12 -10.14
CA LYS A 84 1.36 -5.47 -9.84
C LYS A 84 2.85 -5.46 -9.55
N GLY A 85 3.26 -6.19 -8.54
CA GLY A 85 4.65 -6.42 -8.18
C GLY A 85 4.77 -7.59 -7.22
N ARG A 86 5.90 -7.71 -6.55
CA ARG A 86 6.09 -8.63 -5.43
C ARG A 86 5.89 -7.88 -4.12
N LEU A 87 5.42 -8.57 -3.08
CA LEU A 87 5.34 -7.96 -1.75
C LEU A 87 6.73 -7.56 -1.23
N ALA A 88 7.76 -8.32 -1.61
CA ALA A 88 9.16 -8.01 -1.30
C ALA A 88 9.67 -6.68 -1.89
N GLU A 89 8.96 -6.11 -2.87
CA GLU A 89 9.31 -4.83 -3.48
C GLU A 89 8.69 -3.65 -2.72
N PHE A 90 7.77 -3.91 -1.77
CA PHE A 90 7.12 -2.86 -0.97
C PHE A 90 8.11 -2.25 0.02
N GLY A 91 8.21 -0.91 0.02
CA GLY A 91 9.16 -0.16 0.84
C GLY A 91 10.56 0.02 0.23
N ASP A 92 10.84 -0.67 -0.88
CA ASP A 92 12.08 -0.51 -1.66
C ASP A 92 11.79 0.06 -3.05
N GLN A 93 11.00 -0.64 -3.87
CA GLN A 93 10.68 -0.23 -5.24
C GLN A 93 9.24 0.26 -5.40
N ILE A 94 8.35 -0.13 -4.48
CA ILE A 94 6.94 0.25 -4.48
C ILE A 94 6.64 1.02 -3.20
N HIS A 95 6.30 2.29 -3.35
CA HIS A 95 5.93 3.16 -2.23
C HIS A 95 4.53 3.71 -2.41
N ILE A 96 3.81 3.86 -1.29
CA ILE A 96 2.50 4.51 -1.26
C ILE A 96 2.61 5.74 -0.37
N ALA A 97 2.17 6.88 -0.87
CA ALA A 97 2.23 8.16 -0.17
C ALA A 97 0.90 8.91 -0.24
N GLN A 98 0.66 9.77 0.73
CA GLN A 98 -0.43 10.74 0.66
C GLN A 98 0.05 12.02 -0.05
N LEU A 99 -0.78 12.56 -0.93
CA LEU A 99 -0.47 13.73 -1.73
C LEU A 99 -1.75 14.55 -1.96
N ASN A 100 -1.83 15.72 -1.33
CA ASN A 100 -2.94 16.67 -1.48
C ASN A 100 -4.33 16.03 -1.30
N GLY A 101 -4.50 15.24 -0.23
CA GLY A 101 -5.76 14.54 0.08
C GLY A 101 -6.03 13.28 -0.74
N ARG A 102 -5.12 12.91 -1.66
CA ARG A 102 -5.18 11.70 -2.48
C ARG A 102 -4.05 10.74 -2.17
N TYR A 103 -4.11 9.56 -2.76
CA TYR A 103 -3.00 8.61 -2.74
C TYR A 103 -2.13 8.78 -3.99
N ALA A 104 -0.83 8.54 -3.82
CA ALA A 104 0.16 8.43 -4.88
C ALA A 104 0.91 7.12 -4.72
N VAL A 105 1.26 6.49 -5.84
CA VAL A 105 2.15 5.34 -5.88
C VAL A 105 3.43 5.78 -6.57
N ILE A 106 4.57 5.51 -5.95
CA ILE A 106 5.89 5.72 -6.54
C ILE A 106 6.47 4.35 -6.87
N LEU A 107 6.91 4.19 -8.11
CA LEU A 107 7.52 2.96 -8.63
C LEU A 107 8.94 3.27 -9.06
N GLU A 108 9.90 2.52 -8.54
CA GLU A 108 11.31 2.61 -8.88
C GLU A 108 11.73 1.40 -9.72
N GLY A 109 12.68 1.61 -10.64
CA GLY A 109 13.19 0.55 -11.50
C GLY A 109 14.25 1.05 -12.47
N ASP A 110 15.02 0.11 -13.01
CA ASP A 110 16.20 0.43 -13.83
C ASP A 110 15.86 0.78 -15.29
N SER A 111 14.68 0.37 -15.77
CA SER A 111 14.29 0.57 -17.16
C SER A 111 12.79 0.52 -17.37
N PHE A 112 12.32 1.18 -18.43
CA PHE A 112 10.96 1.05 -18.93
C PHE A 112 10.92 0.09 -20.11
N VAL A 113 9.88 -0.75 -20.15
CA VAL A 113 9.58 -1.61 -21.29
C VAL A 113 8.19 -1.23 -21.81
N PHE A 114 8.12 -0.82 -23.07
CA PHE A 114 6.88 -0.48 -23.74
C PHE A 114 6.49 -1.58 -24.72
N ASP A 115 5.20 -1.83 -24.86
CA ASP A 115 4.67 -2.68 -25.92
C ASP A 115 4.90 -2.03 -27.30
N LYS A 116 4.77 -2.82 -28.38
CA LYS A 116 5.07 -2.39 -29.77
C LYS A 116 4.18 -1.27 -30.35
N ALA A 117 3.39 -0.59 -29.54
CA ALA A 117 2.60 0.55 -29.94
C ALA A 117 3.39 1.84 -29.68
N PHE A 118 3.53 2.70 -30.69
CA PHE A 118 4.24 3.96 -30.56
C PHE A 118 3.51 4.92 -29.62
N SER A 119 4.14 5.25 -28.50
CA SER A 119 3.71 6.30 -27.57
C SER A 119 4.73 7.43 -27.55
N PRO A 120 4.33 8.72 -27.64
CA PRO A 120 5.26 9.84 -27.51
C PRO A 120 5.97 9.86 -26.15
N VAL A 121 5.43 9.16 -25.13
CA VAL A 121 6.05 8.99 -23.81
C VAL A 121 7.39 8.26 -23.90
N GLU A 122 7.60 7.40 -24.91
CA GLU A 122 8.87 6.70 -25.14
C GLU A 122 10.03 7.66 -25.48
N LEU A 123 9.71 8.88 -25.92
CA LEU A 123 10.69 9.92 -26.24
C LEU A 123 10.98 10.85 -25.04
N LEU A 124 10.41 10.57 -23.87
CA LEU A 124 10.59 11.38 -22.66
C LEU A 124 12.06 11.40 -22.26
N GLN A 125 12.62 12.61 -22.13
CA GLN A 125 13.82 12.83 -21.34
C GLN A 125 13.38 13.03 -19.87
N PRO A 126 13.67 12.09 -18.96
CA PRO A 126 13.16 12.16 -17.59
C PRO A 126 13.80 13.32 -16.82
N GLU A 127 12.96 14.02 -16.05
CA GLU A 127 13.40 15.01 -15.07
C GLU A 127 13.83 14.31 -13.76
N PRO A 128 14.70 14.91 -12.94
CA PRO A 128 14.98 14.41 -11.59
C PRO A 128 13.72 14.29 -10.74
N PHE A 129 13.65 13.28 -9.88
CA PHE A 129 12.47 12.99 -9.05
C PHE A 129 12.05 14.20 -8.22
N GLU A 130 13.00 14.91 -7.61
CA GLU A 130 12.73 16.04 -6.73
C GLU A 130 12.04 17.19 -7.46
N VAL A 131 12.36 17.40 -8.74
CA VAL A 131 11.73 18.42 -9.59
C VAL A 131 10.27 18.05 -9.84
N VAL A 132 10.01 16.78 -10.19
CA VAL A 132 8.66 16.27 -10.43
C VAL A 132 7.85 16.27 -9.14
N ALA A 133 8.41 15.78 -8.04
CA ALA A 133 7.78 15.72 -6.72
C ALA A 133 7.37 17.11 -6.24
N LYS A 134 8.27 18.10 -6.35
CA LYS A 134 7.96 19.50 -6.01
C LYS A 134 6.83 20.05 -6.87
N ARG A 135 6.88 19.86 -8.19
CA ARG A 135 5.83 20.32 -9.11
C ARG A 135 4.47 19.71 -8.78
N ILE A 136 4.44 18.43 -8.42
CA ILE A 136 3.21 17.72 -8.06
C ILE A 136 2.69 18.19 -6.69
N ALA A 137 3.57 18.39 -5.69
CA ALA A 137 3.19 18.90 -4.37
C ALA A 137 2.60 20.32 -4.44
N GLU A 138 3.18 21.19 -5.27
CA GLU A 138 2.72 22.57 -5.48
C GLU A 138 1.44 22.66 -6.33
N LYS A 139 1.05 21.58 -7.02
CA LYS A 139 -0.17 21.54 -7.80
C LYS A 139 -1.37 21.57 -6.85
N LYS A 140 -2.06 22.71 -6.79
CA LYS A 140 -3.32 22.84 -6.05
C LYS A 140 -4.28 21.74 -6.49
N ALA A 141 -4.85 21.02 -5.53
CA ALA A 141 -6.03 20.21 -5.78
C ALA A 141 -7.12 21.17 -6.32
N ASP A 142 -7.68 20.86 -7.48
CA ASP A 142 -8.83 21.60 -7.98
C ASP A 142 -10.01 21.24 -7.08
N PRO A 143 -10.63 22.19 -6.36
CA PRO A 143 -11.73 21.91 -5.44
C PRO A 143 -13.00 21.34 -6.12
N ASN A 144 -13.03 21.24 -7.45
CA ASN A 144 -14.14 20.64 -8.20
C ASN A 144 -13.97 19.14 -8.51
N ASP A 145 -12.86 18.49 -8.10
CA ASP A 145 -12.65 17.04 -8.35
C ASP A 145 -13.50 16.15 -7.41
N ASP A 146 -14.09 16.71 -6.34
CA ASP A 146 -14.95 15.99 -5.38
C ASP A 146 -16.43 15.90 -5.82
N ASP A 147 -16.82 16.54 -6.93
CA ASP A 147 -18.21 16.64 -7.41
C ASP A 147 -18.60 15.55 -8.43
N VAL A 148 -17.84 14.45 -8.53
CA VAL A 148 -18.25 13.29 -9.34
C VAL A 148 -18.92 12.26 -8.42
N PRO A 149 -20.26 12.12 -8.47
CA PRO A 149 -20.94 11.08 -7.70
C PRO A 149 -20.58 9.73 -8.32
N PHE A 150 -19.94 8.86 -7.54
CA PHE A 150 -19.94 7.42 -7.78
C PHE A 150 -21.20 6.78 -7.19
#